data_AF-A0A2T2N7I0-F1
#
_entry.id   AF-A0A2T2N7I0-F1
#
_cell.length_a   1.000
_cell.length_b   1.000
_cell.length_c   1.000
_cell.angle_alpha   90.00
_cell.angle_beta   90.00
_cell.angle_gamma   90.00
#
_symmetry.space_group_name_H-M   'P 1'
#
loop_
_entity.id
_entity.type
_entity.pdbx_description
1 polymer ?
#
loop_
_entity_poly.entity_id
_entity_poly.type
_entity_poly.pdbx_seq_one_letter_code
_entity_poly.pdbx_strand_id
1 'polypeptide(L)'
;MPTWLVHGFRWPRPSIRIHIILQNLEDAAPEWLMAPATSTTMTESFKTLYPDQMANLPNLRFIEQYDPEDEVSKDQPYAYVCDQVHEVKLGVDIDQVRGQGVPSNVWSALAELRDKIAEGQKVGWYVVVNGDVERWAPPLEEDENQVSPVSARSSVARIDEEEEGGDQPKGFKRWFSGKTRKPKSSRDLKGDLAVKPTPSSPPPPSVP
;
A
#
# COMPACT_ATOMS: atom_id res chain seq x y z
N MET A 1 4.38 20.73 6.74
CA MET A 1 4.20 19.33 6.33
C MET A 1 3.14 19.26 5.25
N PRO A 2 3.53 18.93 4.00
CA PRO A 2 2.56 18.64 2.94
C PRO A 2 1.42 17.75 3.43
N THR A 3 0.19 18.15 3.11
CA THR A 3 -1.03 17.49 3.56
C THR A 3 -1.96 17.33 2.37
N TRP A 4 -2.66 16.20 2.26
CA TRP A 4 -3.59 15.95 1.17
C TRP A 4 -4.94 15.50 1.71
N LEU A 5 -5.99 15.94 1.04
CA LEU A 5 -7.30 15.33 1.07
C LEU A 5 -7.40 14.36 -0.11
N VAL A 6 -7.58 13.07 0.18
CA VAL A 6 -7.56 12.01 -0.84
C VAL A 6 -8.83 11.18 -0.80
N HIS A 7 -9.27 10.74 -1.97
CA HIS A 7 -10.19 9.62 -2.11
C HIS A 7 -9.39 8.39 -2.55
N GLY A 8 -9.55 7.28 -1.84
CA GLY A 8 -8.66 6.13 -1.98
C GLY A 8 -8.91 5.05 -0.95
N PHE A 9 -7.92 4.21 -0.74
CA PHE A 9 -7.89 3.26 0.37
C PHE A 9 -6.49 3.19 0.98
N ARG A 10 -6.44 2.77 2.25
CA ARG A 10 -5.18 2.48 2.93
C ARG A 10 -4.56 1.22 2.35
N TRP A 11 -3.27 1.28 2.05
CA TRP A 11 -2.47 0.12 1.69
C TRP A 11 -1.48 -0.17 2.83
N PRO A 12 -1.72 -1.22 3.63
CA PRO A 12 -0.84 -1.56 4.75
C PRO A 12 0.59 -1.81 4.29
N ARG A 13 1.58 -1.30 5.04
CA ARG A 13 2.99 -1.45 4.70
C ARG A 13 3.44 -2.91 4.50
N PRO A 14 3.00 -3.89 5.32
CA PRO A 14 3.33 -5.29 5.05
C PRO A 14 2.81 -5.77 3.69
N SER A 15 1.61 -5.35 3.29
CA SER A 15 1.03 -5.70 1.98
C SER A 15 1.79 -5.06 0.82
N ILE A 16 2.27 -3.82 0.97
CA ILE A 16 3.13 -3.15 -0.02
C ILE A 16 4.42 -3.96 -0.24
N ARG A 17 5.11 -4.31 0.85
CA ARG A 17 6.34 -5.13 0.80
C ARG A 17 6.09 -6.47 0.11
N ILE A 18 5.00 -7.15 0.47
CA ILE A 18 4.62 -8.42 -0.14
C ILE A 18 4.37 -8.24 -1.65
N HIS A 19 3.69 -7.18 -2.07
CA HIS A 19 3.45 -6.90 -3.49
C HIS A 19 4.76 -6.71 -4.27
N ILE A 20 5.68 -5.89 -3.74
CA ILE A 20 7.00 -5.67 -4.35
C ILE A 20 7.76 -6.98 -4.54
N ILE A 21 7.80 -7.82 -3.48
CA ILE A 21 8.51 -9.10 -3.50
C ILE A 21 7.86 -10.06 -4.50
N LEU A 22 6.53 -10.20 -4.47
CA LEU A 22 5.83 -11.16 -5.33
C LEU A 22 5.89 -10.79 -6.81
N GLN A 23 5.96 -9.51 -7.12
CA GLN A 23 6.00 -9.01 -8.50
C GLN A 23 7.43 -8.68 -8.99
N ASN A 24 8.44 -8.96 -8.16
CA ASN A 24 9.85 -8.66 -8.43
C ASN A 24 10.09 -7.21 -8.91
N LEU A 25 9.57 -6.23 -8.15
CA LEU A 25 9.67 -4.81 -8.50
C LEU A 25 10.97 -4.21 -7.94
N GLU A 26 12.07 -4.37 -8.68
CA GLU A 26 13.41 -3.99 -8.21
C GLU A 26 13.58 -2.47 -7.97
N ASP A 27 12.90 -1.64 -8.77
CA ASP A 27 12.95 -0.17 -8.66
C ASP A 27 11.94 0.42 -7.64
N ALA A 28 11.27 -0.43 -6.87
CA ALA A 28 10.24 -0.02 -5.91
C ALA A 28 10.76 -0.02 -4.46
N ALA A 29 10.66 1.13 -3.80
CA ALA A 29 10.95 1.30 -2.37
C ALA A 29 9.66 1.16 -1.54
N PRO A 30 9.52 0.15 -0.67
CA PRO A 30 8.30 -0.05 0.11
C PRO A 30 7.98 1.08 1.07
N GLU A 31 8.97 1.87 1.49
CA GLU A 31 8.90 2.96 2.45
C GLU A 31 8.76 4.36 1.82
N TRP A 32 8.87 4.47 0.49
CA TRP A 32 8.74 5.73 -0.23
C TRP A 32 7.99 5.56 -1.55
N LEU A 33 6.68 5.28 -1.47
CA LEU A 33 5.88 5.05 -2.69
C LEU A 33 5.77 6.26 -3.62
N MET A 34 5.93 7.48 -3.07
CA MET A 34 5.90 8.72 -3.83
C MET A 34 7.20 9.00 -4.60
N ALA A 35 8.26 8.20 -4.43
CA ALA A 35 9.47 8.31 -5.23
C ALA A 35 9.12 8.13 -6.73
N PRO A 36 9.67 8.94 -7.65
CA PRO A 36 9.31 8.86 -9.07
C PRO A 36 9.49 7.47 -9.68
N ALA A 37 10.61 6.79 -9.38
CA ALA A 37 10.88 5.43 -9.85
C ALA A 37 9.84 4.45 -9.30
N THR A 38 9.66 4.44 -7.97
CA THR A 38 8.70 3.54 -7.30
C THR A 38 7.26 3.74 -7.77
N SER A 39 6.81 4.99 -7.89
CA SER A 39 5.48 5.31 -8.42
C SER A 39 5.29 4.79 -9.84
N THR A 40 6.31 4.93 -10.69
CA THR A 40 6.27 4.44 -12.08
C THR A 40 6.19 2.92 -12.11
N THR A 41 7.12 2.23 -11.44
CA THR A 41 7.19 0.77 -11.37
C THR A 41 5.90 0.16 -10.80
N MET A 42 5.34 0.75 -9.74
CA MET A 42 4.06 0.30 -9.17
C MET A 42 2.90 0.49 -10.13
N THR A 43 2.83 1.64 -10.81
CA THR A 43 1.78 1.93 -11.78
C THR A 43 1.83 0.96 -12.96
N GLU A 44 3.03 0.63 -13.46
CA GLU A 44 3.24 -0.33 -14.53
C GLU A 44 2.89 -1.77 -14.11
N SER A 45 3.27 -2.15 -12.89
CA SER A 45 2.85 -3.41 -12.28
C SER A 45 1.32 -3.52 -12.23
N PHE A 46 0.62 -2.46 -11.79
CA PHE A 46 -0.84 -2.46 -11.73
C PHE A 46 -1.48 -2.51 -13.12
N LYS A 47 -0.94 -1.81 -14.11
CA LYS A 47 -1.41 -1.87 -15.50
C LYS A 47 -1.30 -3.28 -16.08
N THR A 48 -0.24 -4.00 -15.72
CA THR A 48 -0.02 -5.40 -16.14
C THR A 48 -0.96 -6.37 -15.45
N LEU A 49 -1.10 -6.26 -14.13
CA LEU A 49 -1.86 -7.23 -13.31
C LEU A 49 -3.37 -7.01 -13.36
N TYR A 50 -3.80 -5.75 -13.45
CA TYR A 50 -5.18 -5.32 -13.26
C TYR A 50 -5.64 -4.37 -14.38
N PRO A 51 -5.53 -4.76 -15.66
CA PRO A 51 -5.79 -3.86 -16.80
C PRO A 51 -7.22 -3.30 -16.81
N ASP A 52 -8.23 -4.13 -16.46
CA ASP A 52 -9.64 -3.71 -16.44
C ASP A 52 -9.91 -2.62 -15.40
N GLN A 53 -9.30 -2.74 -14.22
CA GLN A 53 -9.41 -1.73 -13.16
C GLN A 53 -8.65 -0.46 -13.58
N MET A 54 -7.42 -0.61 -14.10
CA MET A 54 -6.58 0.52 -14.51
C MET A 54 -7.16 1.32 -15.68
N ALA A 55 -7.96 0.70 -16.56
CA ALA A 55 -8.69 1.40 -17.62
C ALA A 55 -9.68 2.45 -17.06
N ASN A 56 -10.17 2.26 -15.84
CA ASN A 56 -11.07 3.18 -15.14
C ASN A 56 -10.35 4.07 -14.10
N LEU A 57 -9.03 3.91 -13.94
CA LEU A 57 -8.23 4.64 -12.94
C LEU A 57 -7.04 5.38 -13.58
N PRO A 58 -7.27 6.29 -14.56
CA PRO A 58 -6.19 6.96 -15.28
C PRO A 58 -5.38 7.92 -14.40
N ASN A 59 -5.96 8.41 -13.30
CA ASN A 59 -5.35 9.37 -12.38
C ASN A 59 -4.89 8.71 -11.07
N LEU A 60 -4.69 7.40 -11.05
CA LEU A 60 -4.26 6.69 -9.84
C LEU A 60 -2.92 7.25 -9.35
N ARG A 61 -2.85 7.58 -8.07
CA ARG A 61 -1.65 8.11 -7.40
C ARG A 61 -1.42 7.42 -6.07
N PHE A 62 -0.16 7.35 -5.67
CA PHE A 62 0.25 6.90 -4.35
C PHE A 62 0.50 8.10 -3.44
N ILE A 63 0.03 8.04 -2.19
CA ILE A 63 0.27 9.07 -1.18
C ILE A 63 0.81 8.41 0.08
N GLU A 64 1.96 8.88 0.54
CA GLU A 64 2.69 8.30 1.68
C GLU A 64 2.24 8.95 2.99
N GLN A 65 2.32 8.20 4.10
CA GLN A 65 2.31 8.78 5.44
C GLN A 65 3.74 8.92 5.91
N TYR A 66 4.10 10.11 6.37
CA TYR A 66 5.45 10.32 6.90
C TYR A 66 5.46 11.51 7.84
N ASP A 67 6.15 11.34 8.96
CA ASP A 67 6.46 12.40 9.92
C ASP A 67 7.97 12.40 10.12
N PRO A 68 8.71 13.41 9.63
CA PRO A 68 10.17 13.48 9.76
C PRO A 68 10.62 13.64 11.22
N GLU A 69 9.74 14.10 12.11
CA GLU A 69 10.04 14.26 13.54
C GLU A 69 9.81 12.96 14.33
N ASP A 70 9.22 11.93 13.70
CA ASP A 70 9.05 10.61 14.32
C ASP A 70 10.34 9.79 14.21
N GLU A 71 11.22 9.96 15.19
CA GLU A 71 12.49 9.20 15.29
C GLU A 71 12.32 7.78 15.85
N VAL A 72 11.10 7.39 16.27
CA VAL A 72 10.85 6.13 16.98
C VAL A 72 10.26 5.08 16.04
N SER A 73 9.36 5.48 15.15
CA SER A 73 8.74 4.58 14.18
C SER A 73 9.65 4.39 12.97
N LYS A 74 9.95 3.13 12.63
CA LYS A 74 10.71 2.82 11.41
C LYS A 74 9.97 3.23 10.13
N ASP A 75 8.66 3.07 10.13
CA ASP A 75 7.78 3.28 8.99
C ASP A 75 6.35 3.51 9.45
N GLN A 76 5.68 4.48 8.83
CA GLN A 76 4.25 4.69 9.06
C GLN A 76 3.45 3.51 8.48
N PRO A 77 2.34 3.12 9.14
CA PRO A 77 1.67 1.84 8.90
C PRO A 77 0.97 1.73 7.54
N TYR A 78 0.66 2.86 6.90
CA TYR A 78 -0.06 2.87 5.63
C TYR A 78 0.53 3.88 4.66
N ALA A 79 0.57 3.50 3.39
CA ALA A 79 0.44 4.44 2.29
C ALA A 79 -1.01 4.40 1.78
N TYR A 80 -1.32 5.20 0.77
CA TYR A 80 -2.64 5.25 0.15
C TYR A 80 -2.54 5.09 -1.35
N VAL A 81 -3.53 4.40 -1.91
CA VAL A 81 -3.78 4.28 -3.34
C VAL A 81 -5.04 5.09 -3.65
N CYS A 82 -4.90 6.13 -4.46
CA CYS A 82 -5.90 7.19 -4.58
C CYS A 82 -6.27 7.47 -6.03
N ASP A 83 -7.55 7.61 -6.34
CA ASP A 83 -8.02 8.11 -7.64
C ASP A 83 -8.17 9.64 -7.65
N GLN A 84 -8.42 10.25 -6.49
CA GLN A 84 -8.47 11.71 -6.34
C GLN A 84 -7.50 12.16 -5.24
N VAL A 85 -6.70 13.18 -5.55
CA VAL A 85 -5.69 13.74 -4.64
C VAL A 85 -5.75 15.26 -4.70
N HIS A 86 -6.02 15.89 -3.56
CA HIS A 86 -6.07 17.34 -3.42
C HIS A 86 -5.02 17.78 -2.40
N GLU A 87 -4.04 18.58 -2.82
CA GLU A 87 -3.07 19.17 -1.91
C GLU A 87 -3.71 20.27 -1.07
N VAL A 88 -3.54 20.18 0.24
CA VAL A 88 -3.98 21.18 1.22
C VAL A 88 -2.83 22.17 1.41
N LYS A 89 -2.99 23.36 0.83
CA LYS A 89 -2.01 24.46 0.98
C LYS A 89 -2.22 25.21 2.29
N LEU A 90 -3.27 26.04 2.34
CA LEU A 90 -3.69 26.76 3.55
C LEU A 90 -4.98 26.18 4.15
N GLY A 91 -5.83 25.60 3.31
CA GLY A 91 -7.09 24.99 3.69
C GLY A 91 -7.79 24.39 2.47
N VAL A 92 -8.79 23.56 2.72
CA VAL A 92 -9.64 22.95 1.68
C VAL A 92 -11.07 22.86 2.18
N ASP A 93 -12.04 23.18 1.33
CA ASP A 93 -13.45 22.93 1.61
C ASP A 93 -13.76 21.45 1.34
N ILE A 94 -13.98 20.71 2.42
CA ILE A 94 -14.22 19.26 2.37
C ILE A 94 -15.55 18.95 1.69
N ASP A 95 -16.58 19.78 1.91
CA ASP A 95 -17.91 19.55 1.33
C ASP A 95 -17.90 19.85 -0.16
N GLN A 96 -17.17 20.88 -0.59
CA GLN A 96 -16.94 21.16 -2.01
C GLN A 96 -16.23 19.99 -2.72
N VAL A 97 -15.14 19.48 -2.14
CA VAL A 97 -14.35 18.40 -2.75
C VAL A 97 -15.15 17.09 -2.79
N ARG A 98 -15.78 16.71 -1.67
CA ARG A 98 -16.59 15.48 -1.59
C ARG A 98 -17.87 15.58 -2.40
N GLY A 99 -18.42 16.78 -2.57
CA GLY A 99 -19.63 17.05 -3.34
C GLY A 99 -19.49 16.77 -4.84
N GLN A 100 -18.26 16.74 -5.37
CA GLN A 100 -18.00 16.30 -6.75
C GLN A 100 -18.28 14.80 -6.93
N GLY A 101 -18.23 14.03 -5.85
CA GLY A 101 -18.45 12.59 -5.85
C GLY A 101 -17.36 11.81 -6.59
N VAL A 102 -17.61 10.52 -6.73
CA VAL A 102 -16.75 9.59 -7.46
C VAL A 102 -17.63 8.86 -8.46
N PRO A 103 -17.29 8.85 -9.77
CA PRO A 103 -18.05 8.10 -10.76
C PRO A 103 -18.16 6.62 -10.39
N SER A 104 -19.29 5.99 -10.69
CA SER A 104 -19.58 4.61 -10.26
C SER A 104 -18.59 3.58 -10.81
N ASN A 105 -18.11 3.77 -12.05
CA ASN A 105 -17.09 2.92 -12.66
C ASN A 105 -15.73 3.06 -11.96
N VAL A 106 -15.32 4.29 -11.62
CA VAL A 106 -14.08 4.59 -10.88
C VAL A 106 -14.16 3.97 -9.48
N TRP A 107 -15.28 4.18 -8.77
CA TRP A 107 -15.51 3.60 -7.45
C TRP A 107 -15.42 2.07 -7.46
N SER A 108 -16.09 1.44 -8.43
CA SER A 108 -16.09 -0.03 -8.55
C SER A 108 -14.70 -0.56 -8.87
N ALA A 109 -13.99 0.06 -9.83
CA ALA A 109 -12.63 -0.32 -10.18
C ALA A 109 -11.65 -0.16 -9.00
N LEU A 110 -11.77 0.93 -8.24
CA LEU A 110 -10.95 1.18 -7.06
C LEU A 110 -11.26 0.17 -5.94
N ALA A 111 -12.53 -0.17 -5.72
CA ALA A 111 -12.94 -1.18 -4.74
C ALA A 111 -12.42 -2.58 -5.11
N GLU A 112 -12.52 -2.97 -6.38
CA GLU A 112 -11.98 -4.24 -6.88
C GLU A 112 -10.44 -4.29 -6.78
N LEU A 113 -9.75 -3.19 -7.15
CA LEU A 113 -8.30 -3.10 -6.98
C LEU A 113 -7.91 -3.27 -5.51
N ARG A 114 -8.63 -2.60 -4.61
CA ARG A 114 -8.44 -2.72 -3.16
C ARG A 114 -8.64 -4.14 -2.66
N ASP A 115 -9.62 -4.88 -3.16
CA ASP A 115 -9.81 -6.29 -2.76
C ASP A 115 -8.63 -7.17 -3.14
N LYS A 116 -7.90 -6.83 -4.21
CA LYS A 116 -6.74 -7.60 -4.68
C LYS A 116 -5.47 -7.32 -3.88
N ILE A 117 -5.22 -6.08 -3.49
CA ILE A 117 -3.91 -5.66 -2.92
C ILE A 117 -3.97 -5.26 -1.43
N ALA A 118 -5.16 -4.98 -0.92
CA ALA A 118 -5.39 -4.43 0.41
C ALA A 118 -6.75 -4.90 0.96
N GLU A 119 -6.95 -6.22 0.98
CA GLU A 119 -8.19 -6.86 1.42
C GLU A 119 -8.64 -6.34 2.80
N GLY A 120 -9.94 -6.11 2.95
CA GLY A 120 -10.55 -5.63 4.20
C GLY A 120 -10.36 -4.15 4.49
N GLN A 121 -9.58 -3.41 3.67
CA GLN A 121 -9.44 -1.97 3.82
C GLN A 121 -10.69 -1.22 3.32
N LYS A 122 -10.92 -0.04 3.89
CA LYS A 122 -12.04 0.83 3.50
C LYS A 122 -11.65 1.73 2.34
N VAL A 123 -12.48 1.77 1.30
CA VAL A 123 -12.46 2.85 0.29
C VAL A 123 -13.20 4.06 0.84
N GLY A 124 -12.59 5.24 0.77
CA GLY A 124 -13.20 6.48 1.24
C GLY A 124 -12.25 7.66 1.24
N TRP A 125 -12.66 8.70 1.97
CA TRP A 125 -11.93 9.96 2.07
C TRP A 125 -11.01 9.99 3.30
N TYR A 126 -9.79 10.47 3.09
CA TYR A 126 -8.75 10.56 4.12
C TYR A 126 -8.02 11.90 4.05
N VAL A 127 -7.58 12.40 5.21
CA VAL A 127 -6.56 13.44 5.30
C VAL A 127 -5.24 12.75 5.61
N VAL A 128 -4.23 13.03 4.80
CA VAL A 128 -2.92 12.37 4.87
C VAL A 128 -1.85 13.43 5.01
N VAL A 129 -0.94 13.23 5.97
CA VAL A 129 0.21 14.10 6.18
C VAL A 129 1.47 13.36 5.77
N ASN A 130 2.31 14.02 4.99
CA ASN A 130 3.65 13.58 4.63
C ASN A 130 4.56 14.78 4.83
N GLY A 131 5.32 14.79 5.91
CA GLY A 131 6.21 15.89 6.24
C GLY A 131 7.40 16.05 5.29
N ASP A 132 7.69 15.05 4.46
CA ASP A 132 8.81 15.07 3.53
C ASP A 132 8.51 14.26 2.24
N VAL A 133 8.09 14.97 1.20
CA VAL A 133 7.81 14.39 -0.12
C VAL A 133 9.11 14.16 -0.89
N GLU A 134 10.06 15.09 -0.73
CA GLU A 134 11.34 15.12 -1.41
C GLU A 134 12.38 14.57 -0.45
N ARG A 135 12.37 13.25 -0.25
CA ARG A 135 13.39 12.61 0.59
C ARG A 135 14.74 12.83 -0.05
N TRP A 136 15.45 13.83 0.46
CA TRP A 136 16.80 14.13 0.02
C TRP A 136 17.68 12.93 0.34
N ALA A 137 18.03 12.14 -0.68
CA ALA A 137 19.18 11.26 -0.61
C ALA A 137 20.41 12.13 -0.88
N PRO A 138 21.39 12.21 0.04
CA PRO A 138 22.67 12.80 -0.29
C PRO A 138 23.20 12.15 -1.58
N PRO A 139 23.78 12.91 -2.52
CA PRO A 139 24.48 12.32 -3.65
C PRO A 139 25.43 11.26 -3.10
N LEU A 140 25.38 10.05 -3.64
CA LEU A 140 26.44 9.09 -3.40
C LEU A 140 27.69 9.77 -3.96
N GLU A 141 28.63 10.13 -3.09
CA GLU A 141 29.95 10.55 -3.55
C GLU A 141 30.44 9.41 -4.45
N GLU A 142 30.59 9.68 -5.74
CA GLU A 142 31.27 8.78 -6.66
C GLU A 142 32.71 8.69 -6.15
N ASP A 143 32.97 7.73 -5.27
CA ASP A 143 34.24 7.67 -4.56
C ASP A 143 35.33 7.28 -5.56
N GLU A 144 36.06 8.30 -6.01
CA GLU A 144 37.37 8.17 -6.61
C GLU A 144 38.28 7.40 -5.63
N ASN A 145 38.34 6.09 -5.79
CA ASN A 145 39.49 5.26 -5.43
C ASN A 145 40.03 5.48 -4.01
N GLN A 146 39.27 5.12 -2.97
CA GLN A 146 39.83 4.95 -1.62
C GLN A 146 39.47 3.58 -1.01
N VAL A 147 40.53 2.82 -0.76
CA VAL A 147 40.57 1.47 -0.18
C VAL A 147 39.82 1.39 1.15
N SER A 148 38.84 0.48 1.22
CA SER A 148 38.08 0.17 2.44
C SER A 148 38.93 -0.58 3.48
N PRO A 149 38.82 -0.28 4.79
CA PRO A 149 39.36 -1.14 5.84
C PRO A 149 38.39 -2.30 6.12
N VAL A 150 38.91 -3.51 5.97
CA VAL A 150 38.25 -4.80 6.14
C VAL A 150 37.67 -4.97 7.55
N SER A 151 36.37 -5.16 7.66
CA SER A 151 35.75 -5.85 8.80
C SER A 151 35.31 -7.25 8.36
N ALA A 152 36.24 -8.20 8.45
CA ALA A 152 35.95 -9.63 8.32
C ALA A 152 36.16 -10.30 9.69
N ARG A 153 35.07 -10.65 10.35
CA ARG A 153 35.09 -11.62 11.46
C ARG A 153 34.40 -12.90 11.01
N SER A 154 35.25 -13.93 10.89
CA SER A 154 35.01 -15.39 11.03
C SER A 154 34.01 -16.05 10.05
N SER A 155 34.32 -17.18 9.40
CA SER A 155 34.98 -18.37 9.92
C SER A 155 35.17 -19.44 8.82
N VAL A 156 36.04 -20.43 9.11
CA VAL A 156 36.18 -21.77 8.48
C VAL A 156 36.93 -21.80 7.13
N ALA A 157 38.24 -22.08 7.09
CA ALA A 157 38.90 -23.41 7.07
C ALA A 157 38.78 -24.18 5.72
N ARG A 158 39.92 -24.19 4.99
CA ARG A 158 40.50 -25.17 4.04
C ARG A 158 39.59 -26.00 3.11
N ILE A 159 39.94 -26.04 1.81
CA ILE A 159 40.57 -27.20 1.11
C ILE A 159 40.89 -26.79 -0.35
N ASP A 160 42.06 -27.20 -0.82
CA ASP A 160 42.66 -27.03 -2.15
C ASP A 160 41.84 -27.63 -3.31
N GLU A 161 42.12 -27.09 -4.50
CA GLU A 161 41.66 -27.49 -5.83
C GLU A 161 42.15 -28.89 -6.23
N GLU A 162 41.35 -29.64 -7.00
CA GLU A 162 41.66 -30.04 -8.39
C GLU A 162 40.71 -31.14 -8.95
N GLU A 163 40.47 -30.98 -10.26
CA GLU A 163 40.16 -31.94 -11.32
C GLU A 163 38.73 -32.49 -11.62
N GLU A 164 38.41 -32.27 -12.90
CA GLU A 164 37.67 -33.04 -13.92
C GLU A 164 36.31 -33.68 -13.64
N GLY A 165 35.39 -33.41 -14.58
CA GLY A 165 34.55 -34.46 -15.14
C GLY A 165 33.05 -34.19 -15.16
N GLY A 166 32.54 -33.90 -16.37
CA GLY A 166 31.35 -34.59 -16.89
C GLY A 166 29.94 -34.15 -16.45
N ASP A 167 29.12 -33.95 -17.48
CA ASP A 167 27.68 -34.23 -17.56
C ASP A 167 26.66 -33.28 -16.87
N GLN A 168 25.84 -32.65 -17.72
CA GLN A 168 24.44 -32.32 -17.43
C GLN A 168 23.60 -33.63 -17.37
N PRO A 169 22.31 -33.71 -16.93
CA PRO A 169 21.28 -32.64 -16.82
C PRO A 169 20.24 -32.83 -15.65
N LYS A 170 19.15 -32.02 -15.68
CA LYS A 170 17.81 -32.19 -15.04
C LYS A 170 17.77 -31.89 -13.52
N GLY A 171 16.92 -31.02 -12.96
CA GLY A 171 15.56 -30.62 -13.29
C GLY A 171 14.54 -31.33 -12.39
N PHE A 172 14.22 -30.83 -11.19
CA PHE A 172 13.10 -31.31 -10.34
C PHE A 172 12.61 -30.16 -9.44
N LYS A 173 11.41 -29.59 -9.67
CA LYS A 173 10.04 -30.02 -9.29
C LYS A 173 9.56 -29.44 -7.95
N ARG A 174 8.52 -28.61 -8.07
CA ARG A 174 7.19 -28.73 -7.46
C ARG A 174 7.15 -28.95 -5.93
N TRP A 175 6.78 -27.90 -5.22
CA TRP A 175 6.06 -28.01 -3.94
C TRP A 175 4.61 -27.56 -4.14
N PHE A 176 3.73 -28.51 -4.43
CA PHE A 176 2.30 -28.43 -4.16
C PHE A 176 1.93 -29.59 -3.25
N SER A 177 1.80 -29.36 -1.95
CA SER A 177 0.91 -30.16 -1.09
C SER A 177 0.78 -29.51 0.28
N GLY A 178 -0.42 -29.04 0.62
CA GLY A 178 -0.74 -28.55 1.96
C GLY A 178 -2.24 -28.39 2.13
N LYS A 179 -2.88 -29.48 2.60
CA LYS A 179 -4.32 -29.69 2.74
C LYS A 179 -5.07 -28.59 3.49
N THR A 180 -6.23 -28.27 2.92
CA THR A 180 -7.37 -27.60 3.52
C THR A 180 -7.88 -28.34 4.76
N ARG A 181 -8.18 -27.59 5.83
CA ARG A 181 -9.03 -28.05 6.95
C ARG A 181 -10.17 -27.05 7.14
N LYS A 182 -11.39 -27.50 6.83
CA LYS A 182 -12.65 -26.87 7.26
C LYS A 182 -12.91 -27.21 8.73
N PRO A 183 -13.62 -26.34 9.45
CA PRO A 183 -14.65 -26.80 10.36
C PRO A 183 -16.04 -26.26 9.96
N LYS A 184 -17.02 -27.17 9.89
CA LYS A 184 -18.45 -26.84 10.02
C LYS A 184 -18.81 -26.97 11.50
N SER A 185 -19.56 -26.01 12.04
CA SER A 185 -20.58 -26.32 13.05
C SER A 185 -21.67 -25.26 13.04
N SER A 186 -22.89 -25.75 12.92
CA SER A 186 -24.18 -25.09 12.98
C SER A 186 -24.53 -24.58 14.37
N ARG A 187 -25.19 -23.42 14.46
CA ARG A 187 -26.49 -23.33 15.15
C ARG A 187 -27.17 -21.98 14.91
N ASP A 188 -28.39 -22.07 14.42
CA ASP A 188 -29.39 -21.02 14.35
C ASP A 188 -29.66 -20.36 15.71
N LEU A 189 -29.77 -19.03 15.70
CA LEU A 189 -30.44 -18.22 16.72
C LEU A 189 -31.33 -17.22 15.98
N LYS A 190 -32.55 -17.67 15.72
CA LYS A 190 -33.68 -16.85 15.26
C LYS A 190 -34.44 -16.47 16.53
N GLY A 191 -34.44 -15.19 16.89
CA GLY A 191 -35.12 -14.69 18.07
C GLY A 191 -35.14 -13.16 18.11
N ASP A 192 -36.31 -12.62 17.73
CA ASP A 192 -36.89 -11.33 18.09
C ASP A 192 -35.97 -10.13 18.36
N LEU A 193 -35.95 -9.20 17.40
CA LEU A 193 -35.79 -7.78 17.70
C LEU A 193 -37.04 -7.04 17.25
N ALA A 194 -37.99 -6.93 18.18
CA ALA A 194 -39.12 -6.03 18.09
C ALA A 194 -38.63 -4.58 17.95
N VAL A 195 -39.08 -3.92 16.90
CA VAL A 195 -38.89 -2.49 16.65
C VAL A 195 -39.60 -1.70 17.76
N LYS A 196 -38.84 -1.04 18.62
CA LYS A 196 -39.37 0.02 19.48
C LYS A 196 -39.54 1.30 18.65
N PRO A 197 -40.71 1.97 18.68
CA PRO A 197 -40.84 3.28 18.06
C PRO A 197 -40.04 4.32 18.85
N THR A 198 -39.33 5.18 18.12
CA THR A 198 -38.62 6.35 18.63
C THR A 198 -39.61 7.40 19.16
N PRO A 199 -39.31 8.09 20.27
CA PRO A 199 -40.13 9.22 20.72
C PRO A 199 -40.03 10.39 19.75
N SER A 200 -41.18 10.99 19.41
CA SER A 200 -41.31 12.18 18.58
C SER A 200 -40.62 13.39 19.22
N SER A 201 -39.86 14.15 18.42
CA SER A 201 -39.26 15.43 18.82
C SER A 201 -40.31 16.44 19.30
N PRO A 202 -40.00 17.30 20.29
CA PRO A 202 -40.90 18.36 20.73
C PRO A 202 -41.03 19.48 19.67
N PRO A 203 -42.17 20.20 19.62
CA PRO A 203 -42.38 21.28 18.65
C PRO A 203 -41.53 22.51 18.99
N PRO A 204 -41.19 23.35 17.99
CA PRO A 204 -40.40 24.55 18.20
C PRO A 204 -41.16 25.61 19.02
N PRO A 205 -40.46 26.48 19.76
CA PRO A 205 -41.09 27.55 20.52
C PRO A 205 -41.72 28.59 19.59
N SER A 206 -42.89 29.09 19.97
CA SER A 206 -43.54 30.23 19.32
C SER A 206 -42.70 31.49 19.54
N VAL A 207 -42.29 32.13 18.45
CA VAL A 207 -41.59 33.42 18.45
C VAL A 207 -42.59 34.54 18.78
N PRO A 208 -42.21 35.55 19.60
CA PRO A 208 -43.05 36.70 19.95
C PRO A 208 -43.32 37.65 18.77
#